data_AF-A0A355V021-F1
#
_entry.id   AF-A0A355V021-F1
#
_cell.length_a   1.000
_cell.length_b   1.000
_cell.length_c   1.000
_cell.angle_alpha   90.00
_cell.angle_beta   90.00
_cell.angle_gamma   90.00
#
_symmetry.space_group_name_H-M   'P 1'
#
loop_
_entity.id
_entity.type
_entity.pdbx_description
1 polymer ?
#
loop_
_entity_poly.entity_id
_entity_poly.type
_entity_poly.pdbx_seq_one_letter_code
_entity_poly.pdbx_strand_id
1 'polypeptide(L)'
;MKRRTKILIGLVTTCATSLVFAAACATWDTPYDIFEKDGSKVKILYDANGGQFAGKEKTNIADLYSVDNLQSGIKLLEPGSDKRGNAKNLSVATRSGYFLAGWYKEIKTSSDGAEIVGYSDKWDFKNDLLKQDDVSKVTAETPVLTLYAAWVPEFTYTFHVKDSSGSWKEEKVLSFSPTAREDLMSLDLPYWEDEQEGVEDKTKCSASMIYGNFPKIDGKTFKKAYFDKNMTNEATQINHKGKVAEESGTSENGNLDLYLDLIDGNWFHIFSPEQFVANARIDGSYEIYTDIDFSVDKINWRTGLMTGEFTGTFNGHGHTFSNITVTQQNDSSQMRGGIFGSIASTAVFNDIKFKNLSYTLRTASRMTGSTFGMFAGQIAAGAKFEKVEVDGVLHIGPEIVSRYSYYQVGLLCANIAAISGNLTGLTYDISCVLDARGTGSNSVWPHKATIANGTVVLEENDNEKNDPNPVN
;
A
#
# COMPACT_ATOMS: atom_id res chain seq x y z
N MET A 1 4.91 56.24 -23.36
CA MET A 1 5.00 54.98 -24.13
C MET A 1 5.69 53.94 -23.24
N LYS A 2 4.98 52.93 -22.71
CA LYS A 2 5.61 51.86 -21.91
C LYS A 2 6.46 50.99 -22.86
N ARG A 3 7.79 51.15 -22.85
CA ARG A 3 8.72 50.30 -23.60
C ARG A 3 8.54 48.86 -23.11
N ARG A 4 8.13 47.95 -24.01
CA ARG A 4 8.05 46.51 -23.72
C ARG A 4 9.44 45.93 -23.89
N THR A 5 10.02 45.42 -22.81
CA THR A 5 11.25 44.62 -22.84
C THR A 5 10.99 43.37 -23.68
N LYS A 6 11.71 43.20 -24.80
CA LYS A 6 11.68 41.97 -25.60
C LYS A 6 12.66 40.97 -24.96
N ILE A 7 12.15 39.81 -24.55
CA ILE A 7 12.95 38.70 -24.00
C ILE A 7 12.85 37.53 -24.98
N LEU A 8 13.99 37.00 -25.40
CA LEU A 8 14.09 35.81 -26.25
C LEU A 8 14.76 34.70 -25.43
N ILE A 9 14.22 33.48 -25.51
CA ILE A 9 14.67 32.30 -24.78
C ILE A 9 15.25 31.31 -25.79
N GLY A 10 16.45 30.81 -25.54
CA GLY A 10 17.04 29.72 -26.32
C GLY A 10 17.54 28.59 -25.42
N LEU A 11 17.37 27.36 -25.88
CA LEU A 11 17.93 26.15 -25.26
C LEU A 11 19.38 25.97 -25.73
N VAL A 12 20.31 25.77 -24.82
CA VAL A 12 21.74 25.56 -25.12
C VAL A 12 22.14 24.18 -24.62
N THR A 13 22.70 23.33 -25.49
CA THR A 13 23.28 22.05 -25.09
C THR A 13 24.79 22.23 -24.92
N THR A 14 25.30 22.04 -23.71
CA THR A 14 26.74 22.10 -23.45
C THR A 14 27.35 20.71 -23.57
N CYS A 15 27.95 20.40 -24.72
CA CYS A 15 28.98 19.36 -24.78
C CYS A 15 30.26 19.94 -24.19
N ALA A 16 30.62 19.49 -22.99
CA ALA A 16 31.97 19.69 -22.46
C ALA A 16 32.98 19.02 -23.40
N THR A 17 34.08 19.71 -23.65
CA THR A 17 35.26 19.34 -24.46
C THR A 17 35.06 19.21 -25.97
N SER A 18 35.14 20.34 -26.69
CA SER A 18 36.20 20.62 -27.68
C SER A 18 35.78 21.79 -28.59
N LEU A 19 36.32 22.97 -28.32
CA LEU A 19 36.54 24.01 -29.33
C LEU A 19 37.53 23.43 -30.36
N VAL A 20 37.02 22.87 -31.46
CA VAL A 20 37.79 22.76 -32.71
C VAL A 20 36.87 23.18 -33.84
N PHE A 21 37.15 24.36 -34.38
CA PHE A 21 36.62 24.83 -35.65
C PHE A 21 37.00 23.84 -36.76
N ALA A 22 36.00 23.34 -37.49
CA ALA A 22 36.18 22.86 -38.86
C ALA A 22 35.10 23.51 -39.73
N ALA A 23 35.52 24.49 -40.52
CA ALA A 23 34.68 25.18 -41.48
C ALA A 23 34.32 24.27 -42.66
N ALA A 24 33.03 24.19 -43.02
CA ALA A 24 32.55 24.27 -44.40
C ALA A 24 31.01 24.26 -44.49
N CYS A 25 30.48 25.36 -45.07
CA CYS A 25 29.32 25.40 -45.96
C CYS A 25 27.91 25.13 -45.37
N ALA A 26 27.41 26.12 -44.65
CA ALA A 26 26.10 26.79 -44.81
C ALA A 26 25.80 27.48 -43.47
N THR A 27 26.22 28.73 -43.32
CA THR A 27 25.93 29.52 -42.13
C THR A 27 24.43 29.87 -42.16
N TRP A 28 23.59 28.95 -41.69
CA TRP A 28 22.31 29.35 -41.15
C TRP A 28 22.63 30.07 -39.86
N ASP A 29 22.47 31.40 -39.88
CA ASP A 29 22.50 32.19 -38.67
C ASP A 29 21.53 31.50 -37.68
N THR A 30 22.06 30.94 -36.58
CA THR A 30 21.23 30.41 -35.51
C THR A 30 20.33 31.54 -34.99
N PRO A 31 19.24 31.25 -34.25
CA PRO A 31 18.52 32.29 -33.52
C PRO A 31 19.40 33.10 -32.55
N TYR A 32 20.68 32.75 -32.36
CA TYR A 32 21.66 33.57 -31.68
C TYR A 32 22.41 34.50 -32.65
N ASP A 33 22.87 34.00 -33.80
CA ASP A 33 23.65 34.75 -34.80
C ASP A 33 22.83 35.87 -35.48
N ILE A 34 21.52 35.65 -35.70
CA ILE A 34 20.60 36.68 -36.22
C ILE A 34 20.49 37.86 -35.23
N PHE A 35 20.60 37.58 -33.94
CA PHE A 35 20.39 38.54 -32.87
C PHE A 35 21.69 39.21 -32.39
N GLU A 36 22.87 38.63 -32.64
CA GLU A 36 24.17 39.32 -32.50
C GLU A 36 24.29 40.53 -33.43
N LYS A 37 23.70 40.45 -34.64
CA LYS A 37 23.70 41.55 -35.62
C LYS A 37 22.89 42.80 -35.19
N ASP A 38 22.01 42.69 -34.19
CA ASP A 38 21.03 43.73 -33.83
C ASP A 38 21.47 44.67 -32.69
N GLY A 39 22.70 44.55 -32.18
CA GLY A 39 23.28 45.51 -31.24
C GLY A 39 22.80 45.39 -29.79
N SER A 40 23.72 44.95 -28.93
CA SER A 40 23.71 45.04 -27.45
C SER A 40 22.85 44.02 -26.69
N LYS A 41 23.46 42.92 -26.20
CA LYS A 41 22.75 41.93 -25.36
C LYS A 41 23.58 41.41 -24.19
N VAL A 42 23.05 41.62 -22.98
CA VAL A 42 23.46 40.97 -21.73
C VAL A 42 22.92 39.54 -21.76
N LYS A 43 23.81 38.55 -21.74
CA LYS A 43 23.47 37.12 -21.68
C LYS A 43 23.44 36.65 -20.24
N ILE A 44 22.33 36.04 -19.82
CA ILE A 44 22.16 35.40 -18.52
C ILE A 44 21.96 33.91 -18.75
N LEU A 45 22.81 33.08 -18.17
CA LEU A 45 22.73 31.64 -18.29
C LEU A 45 22.08 31.05 -17.03
N TYR A 46 21.06 30.22 -17.21
CA TYR A 46 20.51 29.36 -16.18
C TYR A 46 21.03 27.95 -16.44
N ASP A 47 21.97 27.53 -15.62
CA ASP A 47 22.57 26.22 -15.68
C ASP A 47 21.71 25.21 -14.91
N ALA A 48 21.20 24.18 -15.59
CA ALA A 48 20.38 23.16 -14.98
C ALA A 48 21.14 22.32 -13.94
N ASN A 49 22.47 22.35 -13.96
CA ASN A 49 23.37 21.82 -12.94
C ASN A 49 23.03 20.38 -12.51
N GLY A 50 23.04 19.47 -13.48
CA GLY A 50 22.66 18.06 -13.31
C GLY A 50 21.16 17.78 -13.40
N GLY A 51 20.33 18.82 -13.51
CA GLY A 51 18.92 18.71 -13.88
C GLY A 51 18.68 18.79 -15.39
N GLN A 52 17.42 18.99 -15.75
CA GLN A 52 16.97 19.11 -17.13
C GLN A 52 15.95 20.25 -17.30
N PHE A 53 15.95 20.84 -18.50
CA PHE A 53 14.88 21.72 -18.99
C PHE A 53 14.16 21.04 -20.15
N ALA A 54 12.84 21.22 -20.24
CA ALA A 54 12.01 20.64 -21.31
C ALA A 54 12.23 19.12 -21.53
N GLY A 55 12.55 18.38 -20.45
CA GLY A 55 12.82 16.94 -20.50
C GLY A 55 14.14 16.55 -21.18
N LYS A 56 15.07 17.49 -21.34
CA LYS A 56 16.38 17.25 -21.97
C LYS A 56 17.51 17.51 -20.97
N GLU A 57 18.28 16.46 -20.68
CA GLU A 57 19.49 16.55 -19.86
C GLU A 57 20.52 17.50 -20.48
N LYS A 58 21.41 18.05 -19.64
CA LYS A 58 22.53 18.93 -20.04
C LYS A 58 22.11 20.12 -20.91
N THR A 59 20.85 20.52 -20.79
CA THR A 59 20.30 21.66 -21.49
C THR A 59 20.21 22.80 -20.50
N ASN A 60 20.72 23.96 -20.88
CA ASN A 60 20.68 25.20 -20.13
C ASN A 60 19.76 26.20 -20.86
N ILE A 61 19.34 27.24 -20.15
CA ILE A 61 18.55 28.32 -20.73
C ILE A 61 19.37 29.59 -20.75
N ALA A 62 19.39 30.28 -21.89
CA ALA A 62 19.96 31.62 -21.99
C ALA A 62 18.84 32.65 -22.19
N ASP A 63 18.79 33.64 -21.31
CA ASP A 63 18.00 34.86 -21.52
C ASP A 63 18.92 35.95 -22.07
N LEU A 64 18.40 36.71 -23.04
CA LEU A 64 19.10 37.87 -23.62
C LEU A 64 18.32 39.16 -23.32
N TYR A 65 18.99 40.12 -22.70
CA TYR A 65 18.43 41.43 -22.35
C TYR A 65 19.11 42.57 -23.08
N SER A 66 18.35 43.58 -23.52
CA SER A 66 18.88 44.78 -24.16
C SER A 66 19.53 45.72 -23.14
N VAL A 67 20.70 46.24 -23.50
CA VAL A 67 21.57 47.13 -22.69
C VAL A 67 20.93 48.50 -22.44
N ASP A 68 20.01 48.96 -23.30
CA ASP A 68 19.31 50.26 -23.17
C ASP A 68 18.52 50.40 -21.85
N ASN A 69 18.25 49.29 -21.14
CA ASN A 69 17.51 49.24 -19.89
C ASN A 69 18.40 49.22 -18.63
N LEU A 70 19.73 49.34 -18.76
CA LEU A 70 20.65 49.20 -17.62
C LEU A 70 20.67 50.38 -16.65
N GLN A 71 20.23 51.58 -17.05
CA GLN A 71 20.20 52.75 -16.15
C GLN A 71 19.31 52.55 -14.91
N SER A 72 18.32 51.65 -14.97
CA SER A 72 17.46 51.26 -13.84
C SER A 72 17.75 49.87 -13.26
N GLY A 73 18.76 49.17 -13.79
CA GLY A 73 19.00 47.75 -13.55
C GLY A 73 18.02 46.82 -14.28
N ILE A 74 18.45 45.57 -14.54
CA ILE A 74 17.64 44.54 -15.19
C ILE A 74 17.08 43.57 -14.15
N LYS A 75 15.76 43.38 -14.15
CA LYS A 75 15.08 42.36 -13.36
C LYS A 75 15.00 41.05 -14.15
N LEU A 76 15.60 40.00 -13.59
CA LEU A 76 15.60 38.68 -14.20
C LEU A 76 14.24 38.00 -14.03
N LEU A 77 13.90 37.10 -14.96
CA LEU A 77 12.74 36.23 -14.84
C LEU A 77 13.15 34.89 -14.27
N GLU A 78 12.44 34.42 -13.25
CA GLU A 78 12.67 33.07 -12.72
C GLU A 78 12.28 32.02 -13.78
N PRO A 79 13.13 31.00 -14.02
CA PRO A 79 12.77 29.84 -14.84
C PRO A 79 11.48 29.19 -14.34
N GLY A 80 10.54 28.91 -15.25
CA GLY A 80 9.24 28.35 -14.92
C GLY A 80 8.18 29.35 -14.43
N SER A 81 8.53 30.64 -14.30
CA SER A 81 7.55 31.67 -13.91
C SER A 81 6.51 31.98 -15.01
N ASP A 82 5.29 32.33 -14.60
CA ASP A 82 4.19 32.71 -15.52
C ASP A 82 4.54 33.92 -16.41
N LYS A 83 5.48 34.76 -15.96
CA LYS A 83 5.97 35.92 -16.71
C LYS A 83 6.68 35.55 -18.01
N ARG A 84 7.06 34.27 -18.18
CA ARG A 84 7.67 33.73 -19.42
C ARG A 84 6.63 33.33 -20.47
N GLY A 85 5.33 33.40 -20.17
CA GLY A 85 4.25 33.10 -21.14
C GLY A 85 4.37 31.69 -21.71
N ASN A 86 4.29 31.57 -23.04
CA ASN A 86 4.36 30.28 -23.75
C ASN A 86 5.66 29.49 -23.50
N ALA A 87 6.73 30.15 -23.08
CA ALA A 87 8.01 29.51 -22.78
C ALA A 87 8.09 28.98 -21.34
N LYS A 88 7.08 29.20 -20.49
CA LYS A 88 7.04 28.74 -19.10
C LYS A 88 7.44 27.27 -18.98
N ASN A 89 6.70 26.37 -19.63
CA ASN A 89 6.87 24.93 -19.50
C ASN A 89 8.23 24.44 -20.00
N LEU A 90 8.80 25.10 -21.01
CA LEU A 90 10.14 24.80 -21.51
C LEU A 90 11.25 25.24 -20.56
N SER A 91 10.91 26.12 -19.61
CA SER A 91 11.83 26.70 -18.63
C SER A 91 11.69 26.18 -17.21
N VAL A 92 10.83 25.18 -16.97
CA VAL A 92 10.78 24.50 -15.67
C VAL A 92 11.95 23.53 -15.58
N ALA A 93 12.84 23.75 -14.61
CA ALA A 93 13.91 22.81 -14.32
C ALA A 93 13.35 21.62 -13.52
N THR A 94 13.80 20.41 -13.82
CA THR A 94 13.47 19.21 -13.04
C THR A 94 14.69 18.33 -12.82
N ARG A 95 14.68 17.52 -11.75
CA ARG A 95 15.67 16.48 -11.47
C ARG A 95 15.02 15.39 -10.63
N SER A 96 15.08 14.14 -11.08
CA SER A 96 14.42 13.02 -10.39
C SER A 96 15.04 12.79 -9.00
N GLY A 97 14.21 12.71 -7.95
CA GLY A 97 14.63 12.53 -6.55
C GLY A 97 15.11 13.81 -5.85
N TYR A 98 14.97 14.96 -6.51
CA TYR A 98 15.37 16.27 -5.97
C TYR A 98 14.28 17.30 -6.23
N PHE A 99 14.24 18.33 -5.39
CA PHE A 99 13.48 19.54 -5.65
C PHE A 99 14.42 20.74 -5.80
N LEU A 100 13.96 21.74 -6.55
CA LEU A 100 14.73 22.96 -6.79
C LEU A 100 14.63 23.87 -5.55
N ALA A 101 15.75 24.11 -4.87
CA ALA A 101 15.86 25.05 -3.76
C ALA A 101 15.93 26.51 -4.23
N GLY A 102 16.47 26.73 -5.44
CA GLY A 102 16.58 28.04 -6.04
C GLY A 102 17.75 28.13 -7.03
N TRP A 103 18.14 29.37 -7.31
CA TRP A 103 19.16 29.72 -8.29
C TRP A 103 20.27 30.50 -7.61
N TYR A 104 21.52 30.06 -7.77
CA TYR A 104 22.67 30.58 -7.02
C TYR A 104 23.77 31.03 -7.96
N LYS A 105 24.56 32.04 -7.59
CA LYS A 105 25.64 32.56 -8.46
C LYS A 105 26.89 31.69 -8.43
N GLU A 106 27.11 30.97 -7.34
CA GLU A 106 28.34 30.24 -7.11
C GLU A 106 28.07 28.80 -6.68
N ILE A 107 28.93 27.89 -7.15
CA ILE A 107 28.99 26.49 -6.73
C ILE A 107 30.18 26.33 -5.79
N LYS A 108 29.97 25.67 -4.66
CA LYS A 108 31.03 25.23 -3.75
C LYS A 108 31.32 23.76 -4.00
N THR A 109 32.58 23.42 -4.23
CA THR A 109 33.04 22.05 -4.45
C THR A 109 33.90 21.55 -3.29
N SER A 110 34.01 20.22 -3.17
CA SER A 110 34.94 19.54 -2.27
C SER A 110 36.39 19.96 -2.52
N SER A 111 37.29 19.70 -1.57
CA SER A 111 38.71 20.08 -1.66
C SER A 111 39.47 19.47 -2.85
N ASP A 112 38.98 18.35 -3.39
CA ASP A 112 39.49 17.68 -4.60
C ASP A 112 38.73 18.08 -5.87
N GLY A 113 37.71 18.93 -5.76
CA GLY A 113 36.88 19.42 -6.86
C GLY A 113 35.92 18.39 -7.44
N ALA A 114 35.81 17.19 -6.85
CA ALA A 114 35.03 16.09 -7.40
C ALA A 114 33.52 16.23 -7.18
N GLU A 115 33.10 16.84 -6.07
CA GLU A 115 31.70 16.89 -5.66
C GLU A 115 31.24 18.32 -5.38
N ILE A 116 29.99 18.62 -5.72
CA ILE A 116 29.32 19.85 -5.30
C ILE A 116 28.87 19.66 -3.86
N VAL A 117 29.43 20.46 -2.95
CA VAL A 117 29.13 20.43 -1.51
C VAL A 117 28.16 21.53 -1.07
N GLY A 118 27.83 22.46 -1.97
CA GLY A 118 26.84 23.51 -1.72
C GLY A 118 26.92 24.65 -2.73
N TYR A 119 26.28 25.76 -2.40
CA TYR A 119 26.18 26.96 -3.21
C TYR A 119 26.48 28.22 -2.38
N SER A 120 26.57 29.37 -3.04
CA SER A 120 26.56 30.70 -2.40
C SER A 120 25.80 31.69 -3.26
N ASP A 121 25.39 32.79 -2.63
CA ASP A 121 24.76 33.94 -3.27
C ASP A 121 23.48 33.56 -4.02
N LYS A 122 22.46 33.15 -3.25
CA LYS A 122 21.12 32.90 -3.80
C LYS A 122 20.62 34.17 -4.50
N TRP A 123 20.14 34.02 -5.73
CA TRP A 123 19.50 35.09 -6.48
C TRP A 123 18.05 35.29 -6.03
N ASP A 124 17.73 36.48 -5.55
CA ASP A 124 16.36 36.88 -5.20
C ASP A 124 15.68 37.54 -6.42
N PHE A 125 14.90 36.78 -7.18
CA PHE A 125 14.17 37.31 -8.35
C PHE A 125 13.16 38.42 -8.04
N LYS A 126 12.81 38.63 -6.77
CA LYS A 126 11.93 39.72 -6.34
C LYS A 126 12.72 41.02 -6.14
N ASN A 127 13.89 40.95 -5.50
CA ASN A 127 14.60 42.13 -5.02
C ASN A 127 15.91 42.42 -5.77
N ASP A 128 16.57 41.41 -6.32
CA ASP A 128 17.83 41.58 -7.03
C ASP A 128 17.65 42.21 -8.41
N LEU A 129 18.63 43.02 -8.78
CA LEU A 129 18.76 43.68 -10.07
C LEU A 129 20.18 43.50 -10.57
N LEU A 130 20.33 43.13 -11.84
CA LEU A 130 21.62 43.20 -12.52
C LEU A 130 21.92 44.67 -12.84
N LYS A 131 23.03 45.20 -12.32
CA LYS A 131 23.40 46.60 -12.43
C LYS A 131 24.36 46.83 -13.58
N GLN A 132 24.49 48.08 -14.00
CA GLN A 132 25.37 48.46 -15.12
C GLN A 132 26.85 48.12 -14.87
N ASP A 133 27.30 48.22 -13.62
CA ASP A 133 28.69 47.91 -13.25
C ASP A 133 29.04 46.43 -13.48
N ASP A 134 28.05 45.53 -13.34
CA ASP A 134 28.19 44.08 -13.56
C ASP A 134 28.40 43.73 -15.05
N VAL A 135 28.06 44.65 -15.95
CA VAL A 135 27.99 44.42 -17.41
C VAL A 135 29.18 45.02 -18.16
N SER A 136 29.98 45.86 -17.51
CA SER A 136 30.96 46.77 -18.14
C SER A 136 32.12 46.12 -18.92
N LYS A 137 32.23 44.78 -18.94
CA LYS A 137 33.33 44.03 -19.57
C LYS A 137 32.92 42.81 -20.43
N VAL A 138 31.64 42.63 -20.74
CA VAL A 138 31.15 41.33 -21.26
C VAL A 138 30.89 41.35 -22.77
N THR A 139 31.45 40.37 -23.48
CA THR A 139 31.21 40.08 -24.91
C THR A 139 30.03 39.12 -25.07
N ALA A 140 29.41 39.04 -26.26
CA ALA A 140 28.24 38.19 -26.53
C ALA A 140 28.49 36.68 -26.26
N GLU A 141 29.76 36.25 -26.27
CA GLU A 141 30.15 34.85 -26.09
C GLU A 141 30.02 34.38 -24.63
N THR A 142 30.33 35.25 -23.65
CA THR A 142 30.39 34.87 -22.22
C THR A 142 29.14 35.37 -21.49
N PRO A 143 28.45 34.54 -20.70
CA PRO A 143 27.33 35.03 -19.89
C PRO A 143 27.84 36.06 -18.86
N VAL A 144 27.09 37.16 -18.71
CA VAL A 144 27.34 38.19 -17.68
C VAL A 144 27.12 37.61 -16.29
N LEU A 145 26.14 36.72 -16.19
CA LEU A 145 25.80 36.00 -14.97
C LEU A 145 25.39 34.59 -15.35
N THR A 146 25.95 33.62 -14.62
CA THR A 146 25.42 32.25 -14.61
C THR A 146 24.73 32.04 -13.27
N LEU A 147 23.51 31.54 -13.33
CA LEU A 147 22.75 31.09 -12.18
C LEU A 147 22.63 29.57 -12.25
N TYR A 148 23.11 28.91 -11.21
CA TYR A 148 23.12 27.46 -11.09
C TYR A 148 21.90 26.99 -10.32
N ALA A 149 21.19 25.99 -10.84
CA ALA A 149 20.11 25.34 -10.12
C ALA A 149 20.67 24.59 -8.90
N ALA A 150 20.19 24.94 -7.71
CA ALA A 150 20.50 24.22 -6.48
C ALA A 150 19.46 23.11 -6.26
N TRP A 151 19.91 21.87 -6.35
CA TRP A 151 19.08 20.69 -6.16
C TRP A 151 19.25 20.13 -4.76
N VAL A 152 18.15 20.05 -4.04
CA VAL A 152 18.10 19.43 -2.72
C VAL A 152 17.40 18.08 -2.85
N PRO A 153 17.97 16.98 -2.30
CA PRO A 153 17.28 15.69 -2.28
C PRO A 153 15.89 15.85 -1.66
N GLU A 154 14.91 15.11 -2.18
CA GLU A 154 13.59 15.04 -1.56
C GLU A 154 13.68 14.71 -0.06
N PHE A 155 12.77 15.28 0.71
CA PHE A 155 12.65 14.93 2.12
C PHE A 155 12.07 13.54 2.26
N THR A 156 12.44 12.86 3.34
CA THR A 156 12.16 11.44 3.51
C THR A 156 11.64 11.14 4.91
N TYR A 157 10.66 10.24 4.96
CA TYR A 157 10.40 9.45 6.16
C TYR A 157 10.95 8.05 5.91
N THR A 158 11.81 7.58 6.80
CA THR A 158 12.36 6.22 6.74
C THR A 158 11.72 5.39 7.84
N PHE A 159 10.97 4.35 7.45
CA PHE A 159 10.23 3.49 8.35
C PHE A 159 11.01 2.21 8.62
N HIS A 160 11.37 2.00 9.88
CA HIS A 160 12.16 0.86 10.33
C HIS A 160 11.26 -0.16 11.03
N VAL A 161 11.49 -1.44 10.76
CA VAL A 161 10.83 -2.57 11.43
C VAL A 161 11.87 -3.58 11.90
N LYS A 162 11.55 -4.38 12.91
CA LYS A 162 12.39 -5.51 13.31
C LYS A 162 12.18 -6.69 12.37
N ASP A 163 13.26 -7.31 11.94
CA ASP A 163 13.23 -8.60 11.24
C ASP A 163 12.99 -9.77 12.21
N SER A 164 12.98 -11.00 11.69
CA SER A 164 12.79 -12.22 12.50
C SER A 164 13.91 -12.48 13.52
N SER A 165 15.07 -11.82 13.38
CA SER A 165 16.16 -11.87 14.36
C SER A 165 16.04 -10.80 15.45
N GLY A 166 15.08 -9.88 15.32
CA GLY A 166 14.91 -8.72 16.20
C GLY A 166 15.77 -7.51 15.80
N SER A 167 16.45 -7.56 14.67
CA SER A 167 17.32 -6.48 14.17
C SER A 167 16.51 -5.45 13.39
N TRP A 168 16.81 -4.17 13.56
CA TRP A 168 16.15 -3.09 12.79
C TRP A 168 16.62 -3.10 11.34
N LYS A 169 15.65 -3.05 10.42
CA LYS A 169 15.87 -2.83 9.00
C LYS A 169 14.96 -1.72 8.47
N GLU A 170 15.41 -1.04 7.42
CA GLU A 170 14.56 -0.18 6.61
C GLU A 170 13.51 -1.04 5.90
N GLU A 171 12.24 -0.71 6.09
CA GLU A 171 11.12 -1.40 5.46
C GLU A 171 10.52 -0.58 4.31
N LYS A 172 10.45 0.74 4.49
CA LYS A 172 9.82 1.64 3.52
C LYS A 172 10.41 3.04 3.63
N VAL A 173 10.48 3.73 2.50
CA VAL A 173 10.86 5.15 2.44
C VAL A 173 9.74 5.91 1.72
N LEU A 174 9.26 6.97 2.35
CA LEU A 174 8.35 7.93 1.72
C LEU A 174 9.13 9.21 1.40
N SER A 175 9.41 9.42 0.12
CA SER A 175 10.07 10.63 -0.38
C SER A 175 9.07 11.67 -0.85
N PHE A 176 9.34 12.95 -0.59
CA PHE A 176 8.49 14.05 -1.03
C PHE A 176 9.26 15.36 -1.21
N SER A 177 8.76 16.20 -2.12
CA SER A 177 9.18 17.59 -2.22
C SER A 177 8.35 18.46 -1.28
N PRO A 178 8.94 19.20 -0.33
CA PRO A 178 8.20 20.04 0.62
C PRO A 178 7.48 21.22 -0.06
N THR A 179 7.91 21.63 -1.26
CA THR A 179 7.26 22.71 -2.03
C THR A 179 6.08 22.22 -2.86
N ALA A 180 6.04 20.92 -3.19
CA ALA A 180 4.95 20.31 -3.96
C ALA A 180 3.94 19.57 -3.08
N ARG A 181 4.38 19.08 -1.91
CA ARG A 181 3.62 18.26 -0.97
C ARG A 181 3.80 18.77 0.45
N GLU A 182 3.34 19.99 0.70
CA GLU A 182 3.34 20.59 2.04
C GLU A 182 2.51 19.76 3.03
N ASP A 183 1.47 19.07 2.55
CA ASP A 183 0.65 18.12 3.32
C ASP A 183 1.45 16.95 3.89
N LEU A 184 2.64 16.65 3.36
CA LEU A 184 3.54 15.62 3.87
C LEU A 184 4.59 16.15 4.85
N MET A 185 4.59 17.45 5.17
CA MET A 185 5.42 17.98 6.27
C MET A 185 4.92 17.53 7.65
N SER A 186 3.71 16.99 7.73
CA SER A 186 3.16 16.30 8.89
C SER A 186 2.58 14.96 8.43
N LEU A 187 2.69 13.92 9.25
CA LEU A 187 2.02 12.64 9.02
C LEU A 187 1.08 12.33 10.17
N ASP A 188 -0.16 12.00 9.81
CA ASP A 188 -1.11 11.42 10.74
C ASP A 188 -0.73 9.97 11.03
N LEU A 189 -0.85 9.58 12.30
CA LEU A 189 -0.67 8.18 12.69
C LEU A 189 -1.87 7.36 12.24
N PRO A 190 -1.66 6.08 11.86
CA PRO A 190 -2.78 5.19 11.60
C PRO A 190 -3.66 5.04 12.85
N TYR A 191 -4.97 4.95 12.63
CA TYR A 191 -5.94 4.87 13.72
C TYR A 191 -7.12 3.96 13.37
N TRP A 192 -7.78 3.46 14.41
CA TRP A 192 -9.07 2.78 14.30
C TRP A 192 -10.20 3.80 14.37
N GLU A 193 -11.08 3.81 13.38
CA GLU A 193 -12.19 4.76 13.36
C GLU A 193 -13.10 4.58 14.56
N ASP A 194 -13.34 3.34 15.00
CA ASP A 194 -14.22 3.04 16.13
C ASP A 194 -13.67 3.46 17.51
N GLU A 195 -12.37 3.79 17.58
CA GLU A 195 -11.71 4.28 18.79
C GLU A 195 -11.70 5.80 18.87
N GLN A 196 -12.18 6.51 17.85
CA GLN A 196 -12.28 7.97 17.89
C GLN A 196 -13.34 8.45 18.89
N GLU A 197 -13.07 9.59 19.50
CA GLU A 197 -13.99 10.23 20.43
C GLU A 197 -15.28 10.65 19.71
N GLY A 198 -16.44 10.34 20.29
CA GLY A 198 -17.75 10.73 19.76
C GLY A 198 -18.36 9.76 18.75
N VAL A 199 -17.75 8.61 18.50
CA VAL A 199 -18.35 7.55 17.67
C VAL A 199 -19.46 6.84 18.43
N GLU A 200 -20.70 7.05 17.99
CA GLU A 200 -21.90 6.44 18.60
C GLU A 200 -22.21 5.03 18.04
N ASP A 201 -22.00 4.83 16.73
CA ASP A 201 -22.38 3.60 16.03
C ASP A 201 -21.17 2.96 15.34
N LYS A 202 -20.48 2.08 16.08
CA LYS A 202 -19.28 1.36 15.64
C LYS A 202 -19.52 0.39 14.49
N THR A 203 -20.77 0.00 14.23
CA THR A 203 -21.12 -0.89 13.11
C THR A 203 -20.94 -0.21 11.75
N LYS A 204 -20.91 1.13 11.72
CA LYS A 204 -20.70 1.93 10.51
C LYS A 204 -19.25 2.33 10.29
N CYS A 205 -18.38 2.11 11.27
CA CYS A 205 -16.95 2.40 11.14
C CYS A 205 -16.29 1.42 10.16
N SER A 206 -15.16 1.85 9.59
CA SER A 206 -14.22 0.97 8.94
C SER A 206 -13.72 -0.07 9.93
N ALA A 207 -13.96 -1.35 9.61
CA ALA A 207 -13.39 -2.46 10.36
C ALA A 207 -11.87 -2.57 10.23
N SER A 208 -11.25 -1.86 9.27
CA SER A 208 -9.81 -1.84 9.04
C SER A 208 -9.19 -0.52 9.47
N MET A 209 -7.94 -0.57 9.92
CA MET A 209 -7.20 0.62 10.33
C MET A 209 -7.00 1.60 9.17
N ILE A 210 -7.18 2.89 9.44
CA ILE A 210 -7.04 3.98 8.47
C ILE A 210 -5.60 4.50 8.51
N TYR A 211 -4.92 4.51 7.37
CA TYR A 211 -3.50 4.87 7.27
C TYR A 211 -3.24 6.29 6.70
N GLY A 212 -4.18 6.86 5.94
CA GLY A 212 -3.95 8.14 5.26
C GLY A 212 -2.69 8.12 4.39
N ASN A 213 -1.77 9.07 4.60
CA ASN A 213 -0.46 9.13 3.93
C ASN A 213 0.60 8.23 4.59
N PHE A 214 0.33 7.67 5.76
CA PHE A 214 1.24 6.75 6.44
C PHE A 214 1.32 5.43 5.65
N PRO A 215 2.52 4.87 5.40
CA PRO A 215 2.62 3.67 4.60
C PRO A 215 2.11 2.43 5.34
N LYS A 216 1.21 1.68 4.69
CA LYS A 216 0.87 0.33 5.12
C LYS A 216 2.05 -0.63 4.87
N ILE A 217 2.27 -1.53 5.84
CA ILE A 217 3.20 -2.66 5.77
C ILE A 217 2.38 -3.93 5.58
N ASP A 218 2.65 -4.69 4.52
CA ASP A 218 1.86 -5.85 4.16
C ASP A 218 1.97 -6.96 5.22
N GLY A 219 0.84 -7.61 5.51
CA GLY A 219 0.81 -8.69 6.51
C GLY A 219 0.92 -8.21 7.95
N LYS A 220 0.95 -6.90 8.22
CA LYS A 220 1.10 -6.32 9.55
C LYS A 220 0.08 -5.22 9.80
N THR A 221 -0.23 -4.99 11.07
CA THR A 221 -1.08 -3.89 11.52
C THR A 221 -0.28 -2.96 12.40
N PHE A 222 -0.40 -1.65 12.16
CA PHE A 222 0.27 -0.65 12.96
C PHE A 222 -0.20 -0.69 14.41
N LYS A 223 0.72 -0.45 15.35
CA LYS A 223 0.41 -0.32 16.77
C LYS A 223 0.93 1.01 17.30
N LYS A 224 2.23 1.28 17.14
CA LYS A 224 2.88 2.53 17.58
C LYS A 224 4.07 2.88 16.69
N ALA A 225 4.48 4.16 16.72
CA ALA A 225 5.72 4.63 16.13
C ALA A 225 6.58 5.32 17.18
N TYR A 226 7.89 5.33 16.98
CA TYR A 226 8.87 5.96 17.87
C TYR A 226 9.92 6.70 17.07
N PHE A 227 10.48 7.77 17.65
CA PHE A 227 11.57 8.53 17.02
C PHE A 227 12.96 7.92 17.29
N ASP A 228 13.05 6.86 18.11
CA ASP A 228 14.31 6.22 18.49
C ASP A 228 14.24 4.68 18.46
N LYS A 229 15.39 4.05 18.20
CA LYS A 229 15.57 2.58 18.11
C LYS A 229 15.21 1.82 19.38
N ASN A 230 15.30 2.46 20.54
CA ASN A 230 15.01 1.84 21.82
C ASN A 230 13.52 1.91 22.18
N MET A 231 12.70 2.57 21.34
CA MET A 231 11.27 2.73 21.52
C MET A 231 10.93 3.42 22.84
N THR A 232 11.67 4.48 23.18
CA THR A 232 11.49 5.24 24.43
C THR A 232 10.81 6.58 24.23
N ASN A 233 10.85 7.12 23.01
CA ASN A 233 10.23 8.37 22.59
C ASN A 233 9.12 8.08 21.57
N GLU A 234 7.92 7.80 22.08
CA GLU A 234 6.73 7.50 21.28
C GLU A 234 6.33 8.72 20.43
N ALA A 235 6.08 8.48 19.15
CA ALA A 235 5.56 9.48 18.23
C ALA A 235 4.04 9.57 18.40
N THR A 236 3.58 10.65 19.02
CA THR A 236 2.15 11.01 19.11
C THR A 236 1.73 12.04 18.07
N GLN A 237 2.69 12.81 17.55
CA GLN A 237 2.54 13.73 16.42
C GLN A 237 3.83 13.72 15.59
N ILE A 238 3.72 13.50 14.28
CA ILE A 238 4.88 13.41 13.39
C ILE A 238 4.96 14.67 12.55
N ASN A 239 5.97 15.51 12.80
CA ASN A 239 6.25 16.71 12.01
C ASN A 239 7.66 16.63 11.44
N HIS A 240 7.79 16.65 10.13
CA HIS A 240 9.09 16.72 9.45
C HIS A 240 9.75 18.07 9.74
N LYS A 241 11.01 18.04 10.19
CA LYS A 241 11.79 19.26 10.52
C LYS A 241 12.79 19.65 9.45
N GLY A 242 12.73 18.98 8.31
CA GLY A 242 13.55 19.27 7.14
C GLY A 242 13.33 20.69 6.63
N LYS A 243 14.41 21.35 6.22
CA LYS A 243 14.40 22.67 5.58
C LYS A 243 15.58 22.81 4.62
N VAL A 244 15.51 23.81 3.75
CA VAL A 244 16.63 24.22 2.89
C VAL A 244 17.45 25.26 3.63
N ALA A 245 18.77 25.06 3.69
CA ALA A 245 19.73 26.07 4.13
C ALA A 245 19.93 27.07 2.99
N GLU A 246 19.29 28.23 3.08
CA GLU A 246 19.25 29.22 1.99
C GLU A 246 20.62 29.80 1.61
N GLU A 247 21.57 29.81 2.54
CA GLU A 247 22.94 30.31 2.30
C GLU A 247 23.77 29.32 1.47
N SER A 248 23.39 28.04 1.46
CA SER A 248 24.18 26.96 0.84
C SER A 248 23.41 26.13 -0.16
N GLY A 249 22.09 26.30 -0.30
CA GLY A 249 21.26 25.49 -1.19
C GLY A 249 21.29 24.00 -0.87
N THR A 250 21.50 23.63 0.40
CA THR A 250 21.58 22.25 0.90
C THR A 250 20.40 21.91 1.81
N SER A 251 20.14 20.62 2.07
CA SER A 251 19.15 20.21 3.08
C SER A 251 19.74 20.25 4.50
N GLU A 252 18.88 20.60 5.45
CA GLU A 252 19.06 20.31 6.88
C GLU A 252 17.91 19.38 7.31
N ASN A 253 18.21 18.31 8.06
CA ASN A 253 17.22 17.35 8.56
C ASN A 253 16.29 16.77 7.46
N GLY A 254 16.86 16.45 6.29
CA GLY A 254 16.09 15.94 5.13
C GLY A 254 15.53 14.52 5.30
N ASN A 255 15.88 13.81 6.36
CA ASN A 255 15.29 12.51 6.71
C ASN A 255 14.73 12.56 8.14
N LEU A 256 13.59 11.93 8.35
CA LEU A 256 13.04 11.59 9.65
C LEU A 256 12.87 10.07 9.77
N ASP A 257 13.64 9.45 10.68
CA ASP A 257 13.51 8.04 10.99
C ASP A 257 12.34 7.77 11.95
N LEU A 258 11.54 6.76 11.64
CA LEU A 258 10.45 6.25 12.47
C LEU A 258 10.63 4.75 12.70
N TYR A 259 10.56 4.32 13.96
CA TYR A 259 10.70 2.93 14.37
C TYR A 259 9.34 2.38 14.76
N LEU A 260 8.86 1.36 14.04
CA LEU A 260 7.48 0.90 14.15
C LEU A 260 7.36 -0.30 15.10
N ASP A 261 6.39 -0.22 16.01
CA ASP A 261 5.79 -1.38 16.68
C ASP A 261 4.60 -1.83 15.84
N LEU A 262 4.64 -3.08 15.39
CA LEU A 262 3.66 -3.66 14.49
C LEU A 262 3.16 -4.98 15.08
N ILE A 263 1.90 -5.28 14.84
CA ILE A 263 1.28 -6.57 15.16
C ILE A 263 1.29 -7.41 13.89
N ASP A 264 1.68 -8.68 14.01
CA ASP A 264 1.60 -9.62 12.89
C ASP A 264 0.14 -9.91 12.53
N GLY A 265 -0.14 -9.98 11.23
CA GLY A 265 -1.48 -10.16 10.69
C GLY A 265 -2.13 -8.85 10.29
N ASN A 266 -3.14 -8.96 9.44
CA ASN A 266 -4.02 -7.87 9.07
C ASN A 266 -5.24 -7.92 9.98
N TRP A 267 -5.24 -7.09 11.02
CA TRP A 267 -6.27 -7.06 12.03
C TRP A 267 -7.49 -6.25 11.57
N PHE A 268 -8.65 -6.63 12.09
CA PHE A 268 -9.92 -5.97 11.87
C PHE A 268 -10.75 -5.97 13.16
N HIS A 269 -11.41 -4.86 13.46
CA HIS A 269 -12.40 -4.77 14.54
C HIS A 269 -13.80 -5.03 13.98
N ILE A 270 -14.49 -6.02 14.52
CA ILE A 270 -15.77 -6.50 13.99
C ILE A 270 -16.89 -6.24 15.01
N PHE A 271 -17.85 -5.41 14.61
CA PHE A 271 -19.07 -5.09 15.35
C PHE A 271 -20.35 -5.54 14.62
N SER A 272 -20.25 -6.04 13.38
CA SER A 272 -21.41 -6.47 12.60
C SER A 272 -21.08 -7.56 11.57
N PRO A 273 -22.07 -8.35 11.11
CA PRO A 273 -21.87 -9.34 10.06
C PRO A 273 -21.42 -8.70 8.73
N GLU A 274 -21.90 -7.52 8.38
CA GLU A 274 -21.50 -6.79 7.16
C GLU A 274 -20.03 -6.40 7.20
N GLN A 275 -19.56 -5.88 8.33
CA GLN A 275 -18.15 -5.56 8.54
C GLN A 275 -17.28 -6.81 8.39
N PHE A 276 -17.69 -7.94 8.99
CA PHE A 276 -16.99 -9.20 8.83
C PHE A 276 -16.92 -9.63 7.36
N VAL A 277 -18.06 -9.73 6.68
CA VAL A 277 -18.14 -10.24 5.30
C VAL A 277 -17.40 -9.35 4.30
N ALA A 278 -17.41 -8.03 4.51
CA ALA A 278 -16.66 -7.10 3.67
C ALA A 278 -15.14 -7.30 3.77
N ASN A 279 -14.65 -7.74 4.93
CA ASN A 279 -13.21 -7.82 5.23
C ASN A 279 -12.67 -9.25 5.34
N ALA A 280 -13.56 -10.25 5.39
CA ALA A 280 -13.20 -11.64 5.60
C ALA A 280 -12.35 -12.21 4.45
N ARG A 281 -11.21 -12.74 4.85
CA ARG A 281 -10.08 -13.24 4.04
C ARG A 281 -9.30 -14.29 4.82
N ILE A 282 -8.60 -15.16 4.10
CA ILE A 282 -7.92 -16.33 4.66
C ILE A 282 -6.73 -15.98 5.56
N ASP A 283 -6.13 -14.81 5.40
CA ASP A 283 -4.98 -14.29 6.14
C ASP A 283 -5.37 -13.10 7.06
N GLY A 284 -6.67 -12.92 7.29
CA GLY A 284 -7.22 -11.86 8.13
C GLY A 284 -7.25 -12.27 9.59
N SER A 285 -6.98 -11.32 10.47
CA SER A 285 -7.11 -11.48 11.93
C SER A 285 -8.25 -10.59 12.42
N TYR A 286 -9.09 -11.09 13.32
CA TYR A 286 -10.33 -10.43 13.70
C TYR A 286 -10.44 -10.35 15.22
N GLU A 287 -10.72 -9.15 15.72
CA GLU A 287 -11.21 -8.93 17.07
C GLU A 287 -12.72 -8.75 17.00
N ILE A 288 -13.43 -9.61 17.72
CA ILE A 288 -14.88 -9.61 17.76
C ILE A 288 -15.31 -8.87 19.02
N TYR A 289 -16.17 -7.88 18.86
CA TYR A 289 -16.62 -7.01 19.96
C TYR A 289 -18.10 -7.14 20.29
N THR A 290 -18.83 -7.97 19.54
CA THR A 290 -20.24 -8.29 19.77
C THR A 290 -20.58 -9.64 19.16
N ASP A 291 -21.71 -10.22 19.56
CA ASP A 291 -22.25 -11.40 18.89
C ASP A 291 -22.64 -11.06 17.44
N ILE A 292 -22.25 -11.92 16.50
CA ILE A 292 -22.42 -11.77 15.06
C ILE A 292 -23.42 -12.80 14.56
N ASP A 293 -24.62 -12.35 14.24
CA ASP A 293 -25.71 -13.18 13.75
C ASP A 293 -25.88 -13.05 12.23
N PHE A 294 -25.75 -14.16 11.51
CA PHE A 294 -25.92 -14.24 10.05
C PHE A 294 -27.36 -14.52 9.60
N SER A 295 -28.32 -14.58 10.54
CA SER A 295 -29.76 -14.65 10.21
C SER A 295 -30.34 -13.30 9.77
N VAL A 296 -29.67 -12.20 10.16
CA VAL A 296 -30.06 -10.82 9.88
C VAL A 296 -29.51 -10.44 8.51
N ASP A 297 -30.42 -10.07 7.60
CA ASP A 297 -30.14 -9.75 6.21
C ASP A 297 -29.47 -10.92 5.44
N LYS A 298 -29.55 -10.96 4.10
CA LYS A 298 -29.07 -12.11 3.30
C LYS A 298 -27.53 -12.14 3.19
N ILE A 299 -26.84 -12.12 4.33
CA ILE A 299 -25.40 -12.01 4.43
C ILE A 299 -24.81 -13.42 4.37
N ASN A 300 -24.21 -13.73 3.23
CA ASN A 300 -23.60 -15.05 3.04
C ASN A 300 -22.21 -15.10 3.64
N TRP A 301 -21.89 -16.25 4.22
CA TRP A 301 -20.52 -16.59 4.57
C TRP A 301 -19.58 -16.49 3.36
N ARG A 302 -18.34 -16.07 3.58
CA ARG A 302 -17.41 -15.78 2.48
C ARG A 302 -16.87 -17.05 1.84
N THR A 303 -17.08 -17.18 0.54
CA THR A 303 -16.62 -18.34 -0.25
C THR A 303 -15.11 -18.56 -0.16
N GLY A 304 -14.32 -17.48 -0.06
CA GLY A 304 -12.86 -17.60 0.12
C GLY A 304 -12.46 -18.31 1.41
N LEU A 305 -13.25 -18.17 2.48
CA LEU A 305 -13.04 -18.92 3.72
C LEU A 305 -13.45 -20.38 3.57
N MET A 306 -14.52 -20.68 2.82
CA MET A 306 -15.04 -22.04 2.63
C MET A 306 -14.13 -22.97 1.82
N THR A 307 -13.27 -22.43 0.97
CA THR A 307 -12.43 -23.22 0.05
C THR A 307 -10.93 -22.96 0.24
N GLY A 308 -10.58 -21.84 0.86
CA GLY A 308 -9.19 -21.48 1.14
C GLY A 308 -8.65 -22.09 2.44
N GLU A 309 -7.36 -21.88 2.65
CA GLU A 309 -6.67 -22.28 3.86
C GLU A 309 -6.52 -21.07 4.79
N PHE A 310 -7.28 -21.07 5.88
CA PHE A 310 -7.26 -20.02 6.89
C PHE A 310 -5.97 -20.06 7.71
N THR A 311 -5.28 -18.92 7.78
CA THR A 311 -3.97 -18.74 8.43
C THR A 311 -3.99 -17.66 9.52
N GLY A 312 -5.08 -16.90 9.61
CA GLY A 312 -5.21 -15.76 10.50
C GLY A 312 -5.67 -16.11 11.91
N THR A 313 -6.16 -15.10 12.62
CA THR A 313 -6.58 -15.21 14.03
C THR A 313 -8.03 -14.80 14.22
N PHE A 314 -8.80 -15.57 14.99
CA PHE A 314 -10.04 -15.10 15.59
C PHE A 314 -9.82 -14.89 17.08
N ASN A 315 -9.99 -13.65 17.55
CA ASN A 315 -10.06 -13.32 18.96
C ASN A 315 -11.51 -12.90 19.26
N GLY A 316 -12.26 -13.81 19.86
CA GLY A 316 -13.69 -13.66 20.05
C GLY A 316 -14.09 -12.85 21.26
N HIS A 317 -13.20 -12.65 22.23
CA HIS A 317 -13.51 -11.99 23.52
C HIS A 317 -14.78 -12.54 24.22
N GLY A 318 -15.08 -13.82 24.02
CA GLY A 318 -16.24 -14.52 24.57
C GLY A 318 -17.53 -14.41 23.74
N HIS A 319 -17.48 -13.71 22.60
CA HIS A 319 -18.62 -13.52 21.71
C HIS A 319 -18.90 -14.72 20.80
N THR A 320 -20.04 -14.66 20.12
CA THR A 320 -20.58 -15.75 19.33
C THR A 320 -20.78 -15.34 17.87
N PHE A 321 -20.40 -16.22 16.95
CA PHE A 321 -20.88 -16.23 15.57
C PHE A 321 -22.04 -17.22 15.48
N SER A 322 -23.20 -16.80 14.95
CA SER A 322 -24.38 -17.67 14.89
C SER A 322 -25.07 -17.71 13.53
N ASN A 323 -25.83 -18.80 13.32
CA ASN A 323 -26.79 -18.94 12.21
C ASN A 323 -26.13 -18.92 10.82
N ILE A 324 -24.89 -19.42 10.72
CA ILE A 324 -24.17 -19.50 9.45
C ILE A 324 -24.68 -20.71 8.66
N THR A 325 -25.18 -20.48 7.45
CA THR A 325 -25.57 -21.54 6.52
C THR A 325 -24.70 -21.53 5.27
N VAL A 326 -24.14 -22.69 4.94
CA VAL A 326 -23.24 -22.87 3.79
C VAL A 326 -23.66 -24.10 3.01
N THR A 327 -23.72 -23.98 1.68
CA THR A 327 -23.94 -25.12 0.79
C THR A 327 -22.77 -25.27 -0.18
N GLN A 328 -22.12 -26.43 -0.13
CA GLN A 328 -21.05 -26.82 -1.04
C GLN A 328 -21.63 -27.51 -2.27
N GLN A 329 -21.66 -26.78 -3.40
CA GLN A 329 -22.17 -27.29 -4.67
C GLN A 329 -21.11 -27.38 -5.77
N ASN A 330 -19.93 -26.77 -5.58
CA ASN A 330 -18.89 -26.77 -6.60
C ASN A 330 -18.28 -28.17 -6.73
N ASP A 331 -18.03 -28.56 -7.99
CA ASP A 331 -17.45 -29.84 -8.36
C ASP A 331 -15.98 -29.66 -8.77
N SER A 332 -15.03 -29.93 -7.86
CA SER A 332 -13.62 -30.02 -8.22
C SER A 332 -12.85 -31.05 -7.40
N SER A 333 -11.81 -31.64 -8.00
CA SER A 333 -10.91 -32.57 -7.31
C SER A 333 -10.06 -31.86 -6.28
N GLN A 334 -9.66 -32.57 -5.21
CA GLN A 334 -8.79 -32.07 -4.14
C GLN A 334 -9.35 -30.84 -3.42
N MET A 335 -10.67 -30.74 -3.33
CA MET A 335 -11.32 -29.69 -2.56
C MET A 335 -11.17 -29.91 -1.07
N ARG A 336 -11.14 -28.81 -0.33
CA ARG A 336 -11.25 -28.81 1.11
C ARG A 336 -12.42 -27.91 1.48
N GLY A 337 -13.48 -28.47 2.03
CA GLY A 337 -14.75 -27.77 2.23
C GLY A 337 -15.32 -27.89 3.65
N GLY A 338 -15.95 -26.81 4.09
CA GLY A 338 -16.59 -26.64 5.39
C GLY A 338 -16.98 -25.17 5.57
N ILE A 339 -17.35 -24.76 6.78
CA ILE A 339 -17.39 -23.33 7.13
C ILE A 339 -16.03 -22.68 6.82
N PHE A 340 -14.94 -23.37 7.16
CA PHE A 340 -13.60 -23.10 6.67
C PHE A 340 -13.20 -24.19 5.67
N GLY A 341 -12.44 -23.87 4.62
CA GLY A 341 -11.95 -24.86 3.69
C GLY A 341 -10.87 -25.71 4.34
N SER A 342 -9.85 -25.04 4.88
CA SER A 342 -8.86 -25.64 5.77
C SER A 342 -8.37 -24.66 6.81
N ILE A 343 -7.80 -25.20 7.88
CA ILE A 343 -7.19 -24.41 8.95
C ILE A 343 -5.70 -24.76 9.03
N ALA A 344 -4.85 -23.75 8.79
CA ALA A 344 -3.40 -23.89 8.77
C ALA A 344 -2.80 -24.04 10.17
N SER A 345 -1.54 -24.47 10.23
CA SER A 345 -0.81 -24.64 11.49
C SER A 345 -0.50 -23.33 12.23
N THR A 346 -0.66 -22.18 11.56
CA THR A 346 -0.46 -20.86 12.16
C THR A 346 -1.76 -20.23 12.64
N ALA A 347 -2.91 -20.82 12.30
CA ALA A 347 -4.20 -20.25 12.64
C ALA A 347 -4.45 -20.33 14.14
N VAL A 348 -5.10 -19.29 14.67
CA VAL A 348 -5.43 -19.17 16.09
C VAL A 348 -6.91 -18.84 16.25
N PHE A 349 -7.59 -19.57 17.11
CA PHE A 349 -8.96 -19.28 17.55
C PHE A 349 -8.95 -19.18 19.06
N ASN A 350 -9.34 -18.02 19.59
CA ASN A 350 -9.32 -17.71 21.00
C ASN A 350 -10.67 -17.15 21.44
N ASP A 351 -11.25 -17.75 22.47
CA ASP A 351 -12.43 -17.30 23.21
C ASP A 351 -13.60 -16.91 22.29
N ILE A 352 -14.02 -17.85 21.44
CA ILE A 352 -15.03 -17.63 20.38
C ILE A 352 -15.96 -18.84 20.28
N LYS A 353 -17.24 -18.57 20.04
CA LYS A 353 -18.26 -19.61 19.84
C LYS A 353 -18.81 -19.54 18.43
N PHE A 354 -18.99 -20.67 17.79
CA PHE A 354 -19.68 -20.79 16.52
C PHE A 354 -20.92 -21.66 16.71
N LYS A 355 -22.11 -21.04 16.70
CA LYS A 355 -23.36 -21.66 17.12
C LYS A 355 -24.38 -21.74 16.00
N ASN A 356 -25.21 -22.78 16.01
CA ASN A 356 -26.22 -23.04 15.00
C ASN A 356 -25.64 -22.95 13.57
N LEU A 357 -24.53 -23.65 13.34
CA LEU A 357 -23.93 -23.76 12.02
C LEU A 357 -24.70 -24.80 11.18
N SER A 358 -24.83 -24.55 9.88
CA SER A 358 -25.34 -25.52 8.92
C SER A 358 -24.42 -25.58 7.71
N TYR A 359 -23.86 -26.76 7.44
CA TYR A 359 -23.03 -27.01 6.26
C TYR A 359 -23.61 -28.17 5.46
N THR A 360 -24.01 -27.92 4.22
CA THR A 360 -24.55 -28.93 3.31
C THR A 360 -23.54 -29.32 2.25
N LEU A 361 -23.16 -30.60 2.24
CA LEU A 361 -22.35 -31.20 1.18
C LEU A 361 -23.24 -31.70 0.04
N ARG A 362 -23.17 -31.08 -1.14
CA ARG A 362 -24.08 -31.34 -2.27
C ARG A 362 -23.36 -31.29 -3.63
N THR A 363 -22.27 -32.04 -3.79
CA THR A 363 -21.41 -32.05 -5.00
C THR A 363 -21.60 -33.32 -5.84
N ALA A 364 -21.78 -33.17 -7.16
CA ALA A 364 -22.41 -34.19 -8.01
C ALA A 364 -21.49 -34.88 -9.03
N SER A 365 -20.20 -34.52 -9.15
CA SER A 365 -19.38 -35.18 -10.20
C SER A 365 -17.87 -35.35 -9.97
N ARG A 366 -17.20 -34.56 -9.12
CA ARG A 366 -15.72 -34.61 -8.99
C ARG A 366 -15.25 -34.35 -7.57
N MET A 367 -15.12 -35.40 -6.76
CA MET A 367 -14.66 -35.31 -5.36
C MET A 367 -13.33 -36.04 -5.08
N THR A 368 -12.63 -36.52 -6.11
CA THR A 368 -11.41 -37.33 -5.90
C THR A 368 -10.35 -36.54 -5.12
N GLY A 369 -9.91 -37.12 -4.00
CA GLY A 369 -8.93 -36.54 -3.08
C GLY A 369 -9.48 -35.38 -2.25
N SER A 370 -10.80 -35.14 -2.26
CA SER A 370 -11.42 -34.05 -1.52
C SER A 370 -11.71 -34.43 -0.08
N THR A 371 -11.67 -33.45 0.81
CA THR A 371 -11.89 -33.60 2.24
C THR A 371 -12.92 -32.59 2.73
N PHE A 372 -13.88 -33.05 3.52
CA PHE A 372 -14.97 -32.22 4.00
C PHE A 372 -15.16 -32.38 5.51
N GLY A 373 -15.65 -31.33 6.14
CA GLY A 373 -16.25 -31.39 7.46
C GLY A 373 -17.15 -30.21 7.71
N MET A 374 -17.99 -30.27 8.74
CA MET A 374 -18.86 -29.15 9.06
C MET A 374 -18.04 -27.88 9.31
N PHE A 375 -16.99 -27.98 10.14
CA PHE A 375 -16.18 -26.83 10.50
C PHE A 375 -15.05 -26.60 9.49
N ALA A 376 -14.30 -27.65 9.14
CA ALA A 376 -13.25 -27.56 8.13
C ALA A 376 -13.04 -28.85 7.33
N GLY A 377 -12.56 -28.74 6.09
CA GLY A 377 -12.13 -29.91 5.34
C GLY A 377 -10.93 -30.61 6.00
N GLN A 378 -9.92 -29.83 6.38
CA GLN A 378 -8.74 -30.29 7.12
C GLN A 378 -8.33 -29.25 8.18
N ILE A 379 -7.76 -29.74 9.28
CA ILE A 379 -7.12 -28.90 10.30
C ILE A 379 -5.69 -29.39 10.51
N ALA A 380 -4.71 -28.50 10.38
CA ALA A 380 -3.31 -28.82 10.62
C ALA A 380 -3.02 -28.92 12.12
N ALA A 381 -2.12 -29.84 12.51
CA ALA A 381 -1.81 -30.15 13.91
C ALA A 381 -1.23 -28.98 14.74
N GLY A 382 -0.77 -27.90 14.09
CA GLY A 382 -0.26 -26.69 14.76
C GLY A 382 -1.33 -25.63 15.04
N ALA A 383 -2.55 -25.76 14.49
CA ALA A 383 -3.62 -24.81 14.72
C ALA A 383 -3.94 -24.73 16.23
N LYS A 384 -4.15 -23.52 16.73
CA LYS A 384 -4.37 -23.28 18.16
C LYS A 384 -5.82 -22.95 18.44
N PHE A 385 -6.39 -23.62 19.44
CA PHE A 385 -7.72 -23.37 19.93
C PHE A 385 -7.67 -23.14 21.44
N GLU A 386 -8.24 -22.04 21.91
CA GLU A 386 -8.39 -21.76 23.34
C GLU A 386 -9.83 -21.30 23.58
N LYS A 387 -10.58 -22.05 24.40
CA LYS A 387 -12.00 -21.77 24.73
C LYS A 387 -12.87 -21.58 23.49
N VAL A 388 -12.79 -22.54 22.57
CA VAL A 388 -13.54 -22.53 21.32
C VAL A 388 -14.69 -23.52 21.41
N GLU A 389 -15.90 -23.07 21.08
CA GLU A 389 -17.07 -23.93 20.98
C GLU A 389 -17.62 -23.93 19.56
N VAL A 390 -17.98 -25.10 19.06
CA VAL A 390 -18.55 -25.27 17.72
C VAL A 390 -19.79 -26.15 17.80
N ASP A 391 -20.94 -25.67 17.36
CA ASP A 391 -22.13 -26.51 17.23
C ASP A 391 -22.87 -26.28 15.92
N GLY A 392 -23.52 -27.34 15.45
CA GLY A 392 -24.26 -27.29 14.20
C GLY A 392 -24.62 -28.64 13.61
N VAL A 393 -25.02 -28.58 12.33
CA VAL A 393 -25.49 -29.73 11.57
C VAL A 393 -24.70 -29.83 10.26
N LEU A 394 -24.09 -30.99 10.05
CA LEU A 394 -23.57 -31.43 8.76
C LEU A 394 -24.70 -32.10 7.98
N HIS A 395 -25.08 -31.51 6.87
CA HIS A 395 -26.05 -32.09 5.94
C HIS A 395 -25.33 -32.80 4.79
N ILE A 396 -25.74 -34.02 4.51
CA ILE A 396 -25.33 -34.78 3.33
C ILE A 396 -26.46 -34.74 2.32
N GLY A 397 -26.25 -33.98 1.24
CA GLY A 397 -27.23 -33.79 0.19
C GLY A 397 -27.47 -35.06 -0.63
N PRO A 398 -28.68 -35.25 -1.19
CA PRO A 398 -29.04 -36.44 -1.97
C PRO A 398 -28.40 -36.48 -3.38
N GLU A 399 -27.60 -35.47 -3.74
CA GLU A 399 -26.89 -35.37 -5.00
C GLU A 399 -25.39 -35.69 -4.88
N ILE A 400 -24.90 -36.13 -3.71
CA ILE A 400 -23.49 -36.49 -3.59
C ILE A 400 -23.14 -37.71 -4.46
N VAL A 401 -21.91 -37.74 -4.99
CA VAL A 401 -21.43 -38.87 -5.80
C VAL A 401 -21.23 -40.11 -4.91
N SER A 402 -21.79 -41.26 -5.32
CA SER A 402 -21.70 -42.54 -4.59
C SER A 402 -20.31 -43.22 -4.60
N ARG A 403 -19.27 -42.53 -5.09
CA ARG A 403 -17.86 -42.98 -5.04
C ARG A 403 -17.24 -42.64 -3.69
N TYR A 404 -17.82 -43.14 -2.60
CA TYR A 404 -17.48 -42.72 -1.23
C TYR A 404 -15.99 -42.90 -0.87
N SER A 405 -15.29 -43.84 -1.50
CA SER A 405 -13.84 -44.05 -1.29
C SER A 405 -12.95 -42.96 -1.90
N TYR A 406 -13.51 -42.04 -2.70
CA TYR A 406 -12.73 -41.02 -3.41
C TYR A 406 -12.57 -39.74 -2.59
N TYR A 407 -13.30 -39.59 -1.49
CA TYR A 407 -13.28 -38.42 -0.63
C TYR A 407 -13.43 -38.82 0.83
N GLN A 408 -13.21 -37.87 1.73
CA GLN A 408 -13.36 -38.08 3.16
C GLN A 408 -14.29 -37.01 3.74
N VAL A 409 -15.13 -37.43 4.68
CA VAL A 409 -16.04 -36.54 5.40
C VAL A 409 -15.86 -36.79 6.89
N GLY A 410 -15.64 -35.73 7.67
CA GLY A 410 -15.69 -35.77 9.13
C GLY A 410 -16.78 -34.87 9.67
N LEU A 411 -17.22 -35.11 10.90
CA LEU A 411 -18.17 -34.23 11.57
C LEU A 411 -17.58 -32.83 11.72
N LEU A 412 -16.44 -32.72 12.41
CA LEU A 412 -15.69 -31.47 12.53
C LEU A 412 -14.78 -31.25 11.31
N CYS A 413 -13.91 -32.23 11.04
CA CYS A 413 -12.97 -32.24 9.92
C CYS A 413 -12.58 -33.66 9.49
N ALA A 414 -12.14 -33.83 8.24
CA ALA A 414 -11.87 -35.15 7.68
C ALA A 414 -10.72 -35.90 8.37
N ASN A 415 -9.72 -35.19 8.88
CA ASN A 415 -8.54 -35.77 9.52
C ASN A 415 -8.64 -35.86 11.05
N ILE A 416 -9.84 -35.75 11.63
CA ILE A 416 -10.06 -35.68 13.08
C ILE A 416 -9.41 -36.81 13.87
N ALA A 417 -9.45 -38.05 13.36
CA ALA A 417 -8.85 -39.21 14.02
C ALA A 417 -7.32 -39.09 14.20
N ALA A 418 -6.64 -38.35 13.33
CA ALA A 418 -5.19 -38.15 13.37
C ALA A 418 -4.77 -36.96 14.24
N ILE A 419 -5.69 -36.02 14.52
CA ILE A 419 -5.36 -34.74 15.17
C ILE A 419 -6.12 -34.50 16.47
N SER A 420 -6.93 -35.43 16.94
CA SER A 420 -7.78 -35.25 18.11
C SER A 420 -7.00 -34.81 19.37
N GLY A 421 -5.76 -35.30 19.53
CA GLY A 421 -4.85 -34.88 20.60
C GLY A 421 -4.32 -33.45 20.48
N ASN A 422 -4.41 -32.84 19.29
CA ASN A 422 -4.00 -31.46 19.00
C ASN A 422 -5.15 -30.44 19.15
N LEU A 423 -6.40 -30.90 19.25
CA LEU A 423 -7.58 -30.05 19.34
C LEU A 423 -7.93 -29.65 20.79
N THR A 424 -6.92 -29.57 21.67
CA THR A 424 -7.11 -29.11 23.05
C THR A 424 -7.69 -27.70 23.05
N GLY A 425 -8.70 -27.44 23.87
CA GLY A 425 -9.35 -26.11 23.95
C GLY A 425 -10.47 -25.88 22.94
N LEU A 426 -10.73 -26.84 22.04
CA LEU A 426 -11.92 -26.87 21.20
C LEU A 426 -12.91 -27.92 21.70
N THR A 427 -14.16 -27.52 21.88
CA THR A 427 -15.29 -28.43 22.12
C THR A 427 -16.27 -28.32 20.97
N TYR A 428 -16.88 -29.45 20.57
CA TYR A 428 -17.86 -29.44 19.49
C TYR A 428 -19.05 -30.35 19.78
N ASP A 429 -20.22 -29.91 19.31
CA ASP A 429 -21.49 -30.66 19.32
C ASP A 429 -22.10 -30.60 17.92
N ILE A 430 -21.77 -31.60 17.10
CA ILE A 430 -22.12 -31.61 15.68
C ILE A 430 -22.89 -32.88 15.36
N SER A 431 -24.06 -32.72 14.76
CA SER A 431 -24.86 -33.81 14.23
C SER A 431 -24.67 -33.97 12.73
N CYS A 432 -24.88 -35.17 12.21
CA CYS A 432 -24.95 -35.45 10.78
C CYS A 432 -26.39 -35.81 10.39
N VAL A 433 -26.88 -35.24 9.30
CA VAL A 433 -28.23 -35.47 8.77
C VAL A 433 -28.14 -35.78 7.28
N LEU A 434 -28.87 -36.80 6.83
CA LEU A 434 -29.01 -37.14 5.41
C LEU A 434 -30.25 -36.41 4.87
N ASP A 435 -30.04 -35.53 3.90
CA ASP A 435 -31.13 -34.81 3.26
C ASP A 435 -31.84 -35.70 2.22
N ALA A 436 -33.16 -35.64 2.19
CA ALA A 436 -33.95 -36.35 1.20
C ALA A 436 -33.97 -35.63 -0.16
N ARG A 437 -34.01 -36.40 -1.24
CA ARG A 437 -34.50 -35.92 -2.54
C ARG A 437 -36.02 -35.86 -2.50
N GLY A 438 -36.59 -34.68 -2.73
CA GLY A 438 -38.04 -34.47 -2.72
C GLY A 438 -38.62 -34.34 -1.31
N THR A 439 -39.93 -34.07 -1.24
CA THR A 439 -40.62 -33.69 0.01
C THR A 439 -41.79 -34.62 0.33
N GLY A 440 -42.09 -34.78 1.62
CA GLY A 440 -43.26 -35.53 2.10
C GLY A 440 -43.20 -37.00 1.72
N SER A 441 -44.31 -37.56 1.23
CA SER A 441 -44.38 -38.97 0.81
C SER A 441 -43.45 -39.33 -0.36
N ASN A 442 -42.94 -38.32 -1.08
CA ASN A 442 -42.06 -38.51 -2.23
C ASN A 442 -40.57 -38.49 -1.86
N SER A 443 -40.22 -38.25 -0.59
CA SER A 443 -38.84 -38.24 -0.13
C SER A 443 -38.10 -39.55 -0.43
N VAL A 444 -36.83 -39.41 -0.80
CA VAL A 444 -35.91 -40.50 -1.16
C VAL A 444 -34.53 -40.18 -0.57
N TRP A 445 -33.96 -41.08 0.22
CA TRP A 445 -32.65 -40.97 0.81
C TRP A 445 -31.68 -41.94 0.12
N PRO A 446 -30.93 -41.50 -0.91
CA PRO A 446 -30.02 -42.39 -1.65
C PRO A 446 -28.79 -42.84 -0.84
N HIS A 447 -28.51 -42.17 0.28
CA HIS A 447 -27.33 -42.39 1.10
C HIS A 447 -27.72 -42.75 2.52
N LYS A 448 -26.91 -43.60 3.17
CA LYS A 448 -26.91 -43.81 4.61
C LYS A 448 -25.52 -43.49 5.17
N ALA A 449 -25.46 -43.16 6.45
CA ALA A 449 -24.20 -42.82 7.11
C ALA A 449 -24.08 -43.50 8.47
N THR A 450 -22.85 -43.73 8.91
CA THR A 450 -22.52 -44.04 10.31
C THR A 450 -21.36 -43.15 10.77
N ILE A 451 -21.25 -42.90 12.06
CA ILE A 451 -20.15 -42.13 12.64
C ILE A 451 -19.17 -43.07 13.34
N ALA A 452 -17.90 -43.00 12.95
CA ALA A 452 -16.82 -43.75 13.59
C ALA A 452 -15.67 -42.80 13.92
N ASN A 453 -15.38 -42.60 15.21
CA ASN A 453 -14.30 -41.72 15.70
C ASN A 453 -14.34 -40.29 15.09
N GLY A 454 -15.55 -39.75 14.88
CA GLY A 454 -15.75 -38.42 14.29
C GLY A 454 -15.66 -38.37 12.75
N THR A 455 -15.35 -39.49 12.09
CA THR A 455 -15.44 -39.64 10.62
C THR A 455 -16.83 -40.12 10.23
N VAL A 456 -17.38 -39.56 9.15
CA VAL A 456 -18.67 -39.96 8.56
C VAL A 456 -18.38 -41.00 7.46
N VAL A 457 -18.86 -42.22 7.67
CA VAL A 457 -18.75 -43.31 6.70
C VAL A 457 -20.05 -43.37 5.90
N LEU A 458 -19.95 -43.07 4.60
CA LEU A 458 -21.09 -43.00 3.68
C LEU A 458 -21.21 -44.28 2.85
N GLU A 459 -22.45 -44.71 2.65
CA GLU A 459 -22.80 -45.89 1.87
C GLU A 459 -24.10 -45.64 1.08
N GLU A 460 -24.36 -46.48 0.07
CA GLU A 460 -25.66 -46.50 -0.61
C GLU A 460 -26.75 -46.96 0.37
N ASN A 461 -27.92 -46.33 0.32
CA ASN A 461 -29.05 -46.75 1.13
C ASN A 461 -29.78 -47.90 0.42
N ASP A 462 -29.78 -49.08 1.03
CA ASP A 462 -30.43 -50.27 0.49
C ASP A 462 -31.96 -50.12 0.36
N ASN A 463 -32.57 -49.19 1.12
CA ASN A 463 -33.97 -48.83 1.00
C ASN A 463 -34.13 -47.31 1.07
N GLU A 464 -34.07 -46.66 -0.10
CA GLU A 464 -34.13 -45.21 -0.20
C GLU A 464 -35.44 -44.58 0.30
N LYS A 465 -36.48 -45.36 0.62
CA LYS A 465 -37.73 -44.85 1.21
C LYS A 465 -37.72 -44.79 2.73
N ASN A 466 -36.73 -45.42 3.36
CA ASN A 466 -36.52 -45.32 4.80
C ASN A 466 -35.62 -44.13 5.10
N ASP A 467 -36.07 -43.26 6.01
CA ASP A 467 -35.26 -42.19 6.56
C ASP A 467 -34.11 -42.80 7.39
N PRO A 468 -32.83 -42.62 6.98
CA PRO A 468 -31.69 -43.18 7.68
C PRO A 468 -31.28 -42.35 8.92
N ASN A 469 -32.00 -41.25 9.22
CA ASN A 469 -31.75 -40.43 10.40
C ASN A 469 -32.40 -41.04 11.67
N PRO A 470 -31.84 -40.78 12.87
CA PRO A 470 -30.64 -39.99 13.13
C PRO A 470 -29.35 -40.77 12.79
N VAL A 471 -28.33 -40.03 12.33
CA VAL A 471 -26.98 -40.59 12.21
C VAL A 471 -26.33 -40.57 13.60
N ASN A 472 -26.10 -41.75 14.16
CA ASN A 472 -25.42 -41.91 15.44
C ASN A 472 -23.98 -42.39 15.27
#